data_AF-A0A9D7AQ36-F1
#
_entry.id   AF-A0A9D7AQ36-F1
#
_cell.length_a   1.000
_cell.length_b   1.000
_cell.length_c   1.000
_cell.angle_alpha   90.00
_cell.angle_beta   90.00
_cell.angle_gamma   90.00
#
_symmetry.space_group_name_H-M   'P 1'
#
loop_
_entity.id
_entity.type
_entity.pdbx_description
1 polymer ?
#
loop_
_entity_poly.entity_id
_entity_poly.type
_entity_poly.pdbx_seq_one_letter_code
_entity_poly.pdbx_strand_id
1 'polypeptide(L)'
;MYGLFDRGATRVMRFALVVLFALAAIGMGGRAAAADAAEVNAPDKGGKRFAVVWRLSGDVSATMGAAGKPRKLRQGDPVLVGETLRAAASAEAVLRTEDAGWIAVRPGAVFVAERFVADGRASDEFVVRIVTGALRMITGWIGHSNRDGHRVTTPTATIGIRGTDH
;
A
#
# COMPACT_ATOMS: atom_id res chain seq x y z
N MET A 1 -27.92 2.97 -55.98
CA MET A 1 -27.49 3.83 -57.10
C MET A 1 -28.42 5.03 -57.12
N TYR A 2 -28.13 6.08 -56.34
CA TYR A 2 -29.01 7.25 -56.21
C TYR A 2 -28.44 8.41 -57.02
N GLY A 3 -29.28 8.91 -57.92
CA GLY A 3 -28.99 9.95 -58.90
C GLY A 3 -28.87 11.34 -58.29
N LEU A 4 -28.01 12.11 -58.93
CA LEU A 4 -27.67 13.51 -58.72
C LEU A 4 -28.72 14.40 -59.42
N PHE A 5 -29.35 15.29 -58.65
CA PHE A 5 -30.15 16.46 -59.04
C PHE A 5 -29.95 17.44 -57.85
N ASP A 6 -29.75 18.75 -57.95
CA ASP A 6 -29.83 19.71 -59.05
C ASP A 6 -29.48 21.10 -58.46
N ARG A 7 -29.11 22.04 -59.35
CA ARG A 7 -29.29 23.52 -59.27
C ARG A 7 -29.04 24.24 -57.93
N GLY A 8 -28.12 25.22 -57.83
CA GLY A 8 -27.81 26.27 -58.80
C GLY A 8 -28.87 27.38 -58.76
N ALA A 9 -28.74 28.35 -57.84
CA ALA A 9 -29.46 29.63 -57.90
C ALA A 9 -28.88 30.69 -56.92
N THR A 10 -28.22 31.71 -57.50
CA THR A 10 -28.42 33.18 -57.29
C THR A 10 -28.34 33.77 -55.87
N ARG A 11 -27.83 34.97 -55.58
CA ARG A 11 -27.37 36.17 -56.29
C ARG A 11 -26.75 37.09 -55.21
N VAL A 12 -25.72 37.85 -55.58
CA VAL A 12 -25.46 39.28 -55.26
C VAL A 12 -25.71 39.77 -53.81
N MET A 13 -24.66 40.24 -53.13
CA MET A 13 -24.43 41.69 -52.87
C MET A 13 -23.17 41.90 -52.01
N ARG A 14 -22.26 42.74 -52.53
CA ARG A 14 -21.10 43.30 -51.81
C ARG A 14 -21.59 44.51 -51.01
N PHE A 15 -21.15 44.71 -49.76
CA PHE A 15 -20.84 46.03 -49.18
C PHE A 15 -20.15 45.86 -47.81
N ALA A 16 -19.18 46.73 -47.55
CA ALA A 16 -18.17 46.69 -46.51
C ALA A 16 -18.66 46.99 -45.09
N LEU A 17 -17.97 46.48 -44.05
CA LEU A 17 -17.45 47.27 -42.92
C LEU A 17 -16.54 46.41 -42.03
N VAL A 18 -15.36 46.94 -41.72
CA VAL A 18 -14.37 46.44 -40.75
C VAL A 18 -14.86 46.72 -39.33
N VAL A 19 -14.58 45.84 -38.35
CA VAL A 19 -14.01 46.16 -37.01
C VAL A 19 -14.26 45.05 -35.96
N LEU A 20 -13.16 44.70 -35.29
CA LEU A 20 -12.96 44.13 -33.94
C LEU A 20 -13.00 42.60 -33.68
N PHE A 21 -11.81 42.18 -33.22
CA PHE A 21 -11.40 40.97 -32.52
C PHE A 21 -12.31 40.60 -31.33
N ALA A 22 -12.76 39.34 -31.31
CA ALA A 22 -13.07 38.62 -30.07
C ALA A 22 -12.81 37.11 -30.29
N LEU A 23 -11.86 36.59 -29.52
CA LEU A 23 -11.49 35.17 -29.47
C LEU A 23 -12.66 34.29 -29.03
N ALA A 24 -13.00 33.29 -29.83
CA ALA A 24 -13.65 32.06 -29.37
C ALA A 24 -13.45 30.95 -30.41
N ALA A 25 -12.34 30.22 -30.33
CA ALA A 25 -12.17 28.97 -31.05
C ALA A 25 -12.91 27.85 -30.29
N ILE A 26 -14.13 27.55 -30.71
CA ILE A 26 -14.77 26.25 -30.41
C ILE A 26 -14.38 25.32 -31.55
N GLY A 27 -13.33 24.53 -31.29
CA GLY A 27 -12.89 23.42 -32.13
C GLY A 27 -13.08 22.12 -31.35
N MET A 28 -14.17 21.42 -31.67
CA MET A 28 -14.52 20.10 -31.19
C MET A 28 -13.42 19.07 -31.52
N GLY A 29 -12.97 18.27 -30.56
CA GLY A 29 -12.22 17.05 -30.88
C GLY A 29 -11.40 16.47 -29.73
N GLY A 30 -11.80 15.29 -29.25
CA GLY A 30 -10.86 14.34 -28.65
C GLY A 30 -11.01 14.13 -27.14
N ARG A 31 -11.50 12.95 -26.79
CA ARG A 31 -11.51 12.40 -25.43
C ARG A 31 -10.08 12.10 -24.99
N ALA A 32 -9.70 12.54 -23.80
CA ALA A 32 -8.87 11.78 -22.87
C ALA A 32 -8.91 12.50 -21.52
N ALA A 33 -9.74 11.99 -20.60
CA ALA A 33 -9.60 12.30 -19.20
C ALA A 33 -8.31 11.61 -18.71
N ALA A 34 -7.22 12.36 -18.66
CA ALA A 34 -6.07 12.02 -17.85
C ALA A 34 -6.07 13.03 -16.70
N ALA A 35 -6.70 12.64 -15.60
CA ALA A 35 -6.42 13.25 -14.32
C ALA A 35 -4.94 12.96 -14.03
N ASP A 36 -4.10 13.98 -14.20
CA ASP A 36 -2.73 13.93 -13.73
C ASP A 36 -2.77 13.60 -12.24
N ALA A 37 -2.26 12.41 -11.93
CA ALA A 37 -2.06 11.91 -10.59
C ALA A 37 -0.95 12.72 -9.92
N ALA A 38 -1.30 13.92 -9.47
CA ALA A 38 -0.48 14.73 -8.61
C ALA A 38 -0.59 14.23 -7.18
N GLU A 39 0.53 13.69 -6.71
CA GLU A 39 1.06 13.84 -5.35
C GLU A 39 0.45 12.96 -4.23
N VAL A 40 0.93 11.72 -4.16
CA VAL A 40 1.00 10.95 -2.90
C VAL A 40 2.43 10.53 -2.63
N ASN A 41 3.29 11.50 -2.32
CA ASN A 41 4.55 11.26 -1.62
C ASN A 41 4.96 12.54 -0.89
N ALA A 42 4.07 13.02 -0.01
CA ALA A 42 4.56 13.74 1.15
C ALA A 42 5.38 12.74 1.99
N PRO A 43 6.54 13.13 2.54
CA PRO A 43 7.22 12.29 3.52
C PRO A 43 6.34 12.22 4.76
N ASP A 44 5.60 11.12 4.90
CA ASP A 44 4.86 10.81 6.12
C ASP A 44 5.85 10.87 7.29
N LYS A 45 5.53 11.69 8.30
CA LYS A 45 6.25 11.73 9.59
C LYS A 45 6.04 10.46 10.42
N GLY A 46 5.77 9.32 9.79
CA GLY A 46 5.52 8.03 10.41
C GLY A 46 6.10 6.94 9.51
N GLY A 47 6.95 6.10 10.07
CA GLY A 47 7.67 5.05 9.33
C GLY A 47 6.76 4.14 8.49
N LYS A 48 7.34 3.39 7.55
CA LYS A 48 6.63 2.50 6.63
C LYS A 48 5.67 1.56 7.39
N ARG A 49 4.42 1.46 6.94
CA ARG A 49 3.42 0.56 7.54
C ARG A 49 3.76 -0.90 7.24
N PHE A 50 3.74 -1.73 8.27
CA PHE A 50 3.93 -3.18 8.20
C PHE A 50 2.60 -3.93 8.21
N ALA A 51 1.71 -3.55 9.14
CA ALA A 51 0.45 -4.22 9.36
C ALA A 51 -0.58 -3.29 10.00
N VAL A 52 -1.83 -3.75 10.06
CA VAL A 52 -2.90 -3.18 10.87
C VAL A 52 -3.32 -4.17 11.95
N VAL A 53 -3.63 -3.66 13.15
CA VAL A 53 -4.18 -4.49 14.23
C VAL A 53 -5.63 -4.85 13.89
N TRP A 54 -5.86 -6.09 13.46
CA TRP A 54 -7.19 -6.58 13.08
C TRP A 54 -8.05 -6.95 14.28
N ARG A 55 -7.46 -7.60 15.29
CA ARG A 55 -8.11 -7.95 16.56
C ARG A 55 -7.09 -7.80 17.69
N LEU A 56 -7.55 -7.38 18.86
CA LEU A 56 -6.71 -7.22 20.04
C LEU A 56 -7.49 -7.54 21.31
N SER A 57 -6.86 -8.28 22.21
CA SER A 57 -7.35 -8.60 23.56
C SER A 57 -6.22 -8.40 24.55
N GLY A 58 -6.47 -7.68 25.63
CA GLY A 58 -5.44 -7.31 26.61
C GLY A 58 -4.52 -6.17 26.15
N ASP A 59 -3.36 -6.06 26.78
CA ASP A 59 -2.42 -4.95 26.54
C ASP A 59 -1.31 -5.36 25.56
N VAL A 60 -1.30 -4.69 24.40
CA VAL A 60 -0.19 -4.76 23.44
C VAL A 60 0.35 -3.35 23.23
N SER A 61 1.67 -3.22 23.21
CA SER A 61 2.34 -1.96 22.97
C SER A 61 3.30 -2.05 21.79
N ALA A 62 3.52 -0.93 21.12
CA ALA A 62 4.53 -0.75 20.09
C ALA A 62 5.52 0.34 20.54
N THR A 63 6.80 0.16 20.25
CA THR A 63 7.86 1.12 20.59
C THR A 63 8.79 1.30 19.40
N MET A 64 8.95 2.54 18.92
CA MET A 64 9.83 2.84 17.78
C MET A 64 11.29 2.87 18.22
N GLY A 65 12.12 1.95 17.70
CA GLY A 65 13.53 1.86 18.07
C GLY A 65 13.77 1.60 19.57
N ALA A 66 15.02 1.71 20.01
CA ALA A 66 15.41 1.42 21.40
C ALA A 66 15.03 2.52 22.41
N ALA A 67 14.99 3.79 21.96
CA ALA A 67 14.73 4.96 22.79
C ALA A 67 13.29 5.51 22.67
N GLY A 68 12.44 4.85 21.87
CA GLY A 68 11.06 5.29 21.69
C GLY A 68 10.24 5.17 22.96
N LYS A 69 9.23 6.04 23.09
CA LYS A 69 8.22 5.88 24.13
C LYS A 69 7.22 4.79 23.69
N PRO A 70 6.90 3.80 24.54
CA PRO A 70 5.87 2.82 24.22
C PRO A 70 4.52 3.49 24.01
N ARG A 71 3.82 3.11 22.94
CA ARG A 71 2.41 3.45 22.70
C ARG A 71 1.55 2.21 22.83
N LYS A 72 0.40 2.34 23.49
CA LYS A 72 -0.59 1.26 23.57
C LYS A 72 -1.30 1.12 22.22
N LEU A 73 -1.40 -0.11 21.73
CA LEU A 73 -2.11 -0.43 20.50
C LEU A 73 -3.61 -0.64 20.76
N ARG A 74 -4.41 -0.27 19.76
CA ARG A 74 -5.84 -0.55 19.65
C ARG A 74 -6.13 -1.24 18.32
N GLN A 75 -7.30 -1.86 18.22
CA GLN A 75 -7.79 -2.36 16.93
C GLN A 75 -7.87 -1.22 15.92
N GLY A 76 -7.39 -1.46 14.70
CA GLY A 76 -7.27 -0.47 13.64
C GLY A 76 -5.97 0.32 13.64
N ASP A 77 -5.18 0.28 14.74
CA ASP A 77 -3.90 1.00 14.77
C ASP A 77 -2.92 0.40 13.76
N PRO A 78 -2.12 1.24 13.08
CA PRO A 78 -1.03 0.76 12.26
C PRO A 78 0.09 0.22 13.14
N VAL A 79 0.82 -0.75 12.62
CA VAL A 79 2.11 -1.23 13.11
C VAL A 79 3.15 -0.85 12.06
N LEU A 80 4.23 -0.21 12.49
CA LEU A 80 5.24 0.34 11.59
C LEU A 80 6.51 -0.52 11.59
N VAL A 81 7.23 -0.49 10.48
CA VAL A 81 8.57 -1.09 10.36
C VAL A 81 9.50 -0.43 11.37
N GLY A 82 10.30 -1.25 12.06
CA GLY A 82 11.21 -0.83 13.12
C GLY A 82 10.57 -0.73 14.51
N GLU A 83 9.25 -0.89 14.63
CA GLU A 83 8.61 -0.95 15.95
C GLU A 83 8.83 -2.31 16.61
N THR A 84 9.18 -2.27 17.89
CA THR A 84 9.13 -3.43 18.78
C THR A 84 7.73 -3.56 19.35
N LEU A 85 7.05 -4.65 19.02
CA LEU A 85 5.77 -5.01 19.58
C LEU A 85 5.98 -5.89 20.81
N ARG A 86 5.19 -5.63 21.84
CA ARG A 86 5.19 -6.39 23.10
C ARG A 86 3.77 -6.66 23.53
N ALA A 87 3.40 -7.93 23.58
CA ALA A 87 2.17 -8.41 24.19
C ALA A 87 2.40 -8.71 25.67
N ALA A 88 1.49 -8.26 26.54
CA ALA A 88 1.49 -8.65 27.95
C ALA A 88 1.21 -10.16 28.13
N ALA A 89 1.36 -10.67 29.36
CA ALA A 89 1.27 -12.09 29.68
C ALA A 89 -0.11 -12.75 29.40
N SER A 90 -1.17 -11.96 29.27
CA SER A 90 -2.53 -12.41 28.93
C SER A 90 -3.06 -11.76 27.64
N ALA A 91 -2.20 -11.08 26.89
CA ALA A 91 -2.60 -10.34 25.70
C ALA A 91 -2.42 -11.17 24.43
N GLU A 92 -3.37 -11.03 23.51
CA GLU A 92 -3.32 -11.62 22.18
C GLU A 92 -3.68 -10.56 21.14
N ALA A 93 -3.08 -10.65 19.96
CA ALA A 93 -3.46 -9.82 18.83
C ALA A 93 -3.42 -10.59 17.53
N VAL A 94 -4.23 -10.15 16.57
CA VAL A 94 -4.16 -10.59 15.19
C VAL A 94 -3.83 -9.36 14.36
N LEU A 95 -2.75 -9.45 13.59
CA LEU A 95 -2.30 -8.43 12.66
C LEU A 95 -2.58 -8.90 11.24
N ARG A 96 -3.05 -7.98 10.41
CA ARG A 96 -3.13 -8.17 8.96
C ARG A 96 -2.02 -7.34 8.33
N THR A 97 -1.07 -8.01 7.68
CA THR A 97 0.08 -7.35 7.05
C THR A 97 -0.34 -6.73 5.73
N GLU A 98 0.42 -5.74 5.23
CA GLU A 98 0.07 -5.12 3.94
C GLU A 98 0.15 -6.13 2.80
N ASP A 99 0.98 -7.18 2.92
CA ASP A 99 1.10 -8.26 1.94
C ASP A 99 -0.04 -9.30 1.99
N ALA A 100 -1.18 -8.92 2.61
CA ALA A 100 -2.35 -9.75 2.85
C ALA A 100 -2.09 -11.02 3.69
N GLY A 101 -0.93 -11.10 4.35
CA GLY A 101 -0.65 -12.11 5.36
C GLY A 101 -1.34 -11.85 6.69
N TRP A 102 -1.26 -12.85 7.57
CA TRP A 102 -1.82 -12.79 8.92
C TRP A 102 -0.79 -13.20 9.96
N ILE A 103 -0.74 -12.48 11.07
CA ILE A 103 0.12 -12.80 12.22
C ILE A 103 -0.72 -12.83 13.48
N ALA A 104 -0.81 -13.99 14.12
CA ALA A 104 -1.34 -14.11 15.47
C ALA A 104 -0.19 -13.98 16.48
N VAL A 105 -0.27 -12.95 17.31
CA VAL A 105 0.67 -12.66 18.40
C VAL A 105 0.19 -13.38 19.65
N ARG A 106 1.02 -14.27 20.19
CA ARG A 106 0.71 -15.03 21.41
C ARG A 106 1.07 -14.22 22.68
N PRO A 107 0.52 -14.60 23.85
CA PRO A 107 0.85 -13.91 25.09
C PRO A 107 2.35 -13.93 25.40
N GLY A 108 2.85 -12.81 25.92
CA GLY A 108 4.27 -12.61 26.23
C GLY A 108 5.19 -12.46 25.00
N ALA A 109 4.67 -12.48 23.78
CA ALA A 109 5.49 -12.34 22.59
C ALA A 109 6.09 -10.92 22.46
N VAL A 110 7.35 -10.88 22.04
CA VAL A 110 8.07 -9.66 21.69
C VAL A 110 8.73 -9.87 20.34
N PHE A 111 8.45 -8.99 19.39
CA PHE A 111 9.03 -9.08 18.05
C PHE A 111 9.17 -7.70 17.40
N VAL A 112 9.95 -7.63 16.32
CA VAL A 112 10.20 -6.44 15.52
C VAL A 112 9.94 -6.78 14.06
N ALA A 113 9.19 -5.93 13.35
CA ALA A 113 9.17 -5.94 11.89
C ALA A 113 10.40 -5.18 11.40
N GLU A 114 11.49 -5.89 11.08
CA GLU A 114 12.78 -5.25 10.79
C GLU A 114 12.83 -4.65 9.40
N ARG A 115 12.31 -5.39 8.42
CA ARG A 115 12.20 -4.95 7.03
C ARG A 115 10.89 -5.41 6.46
N PHE A 116 10.24 -4.54 5.71
CA PHE A 116 9.02 -4.89 5.02
C PHE A 116 8.84 -4.00 3.80
N VAL A 117 8.69 -4.63 2.63
CA VAL A 117 8.42 -3.99 1.35
C VAL A 117 7.38 -4.83 0.63
N ALA A 118 6.23 -4.24 0.32
CA ALA A 118 5.07 -4.93 -0.24
C ALA A 118 4.50 -4.10 -1.39
N ASP A 119 5.38 -3.72 -2.33
CA ASP A 119 5.08 -2.78 -3.40
C ASP A 119 4.68 -3.53 -4.69
N GLY A 120 4.53 -4.85 -4.63
CA GLY A 120 4.18 -5.72 -5.75
C GLY A 120 5.36 -6.03 -6.68
N ARG A 121 6.61 -5.91 -6.19
CA ARG A 121 7.83 -6.08 -6.98
C ARG A 121 8.60 -7.33 -6.58
N ALA A 122 9.49 -7.78 -7.46
CA ALA A 122 10.40 -8.90 -7.16
C ALA A 122 11.33 -8.62 -5.96
N SER A 123 11.57 -7.35 -5.65
CA SER A 123 12.35 -6.88 -4.50
C SER A 123 11.54 -6.75 -3.21
N ASP A 124 10.28 -7.20 -3.18
CA ASP A 124 9.47 -7.18 -1.97
C ASP A 124 10.10 -8.10 -0.91
N GLU A 125 10.06 -7.68 0.35
CA GLU A 125 10.71 -8.34 1.47
C GLU A 125 9.80 -8.37 2.70
N PHE A 126 9.90 -9.45 3.47
CA PHE A 126 9.24 -9.64 4.75
C PHE A 126 10.28 -10.17 5.73
N VAL A 127 10.73 -9.34 6.67
CA VAL A 127 11.70 -9.74 7.70
C VAL A 127 11.18 -9.39 9.08
N VAL A 128 10.87 -10.42 9.86
CA VAL A 128 10.43 -10.30 11.26
C VAL A 128 11.47 -10.96 12.17
N ARG A 129 11.88 -10.27 13.23
CA ARG A 129 12.69 -10.85 14.30
C ARG A 129 11.86 -11.03 15.56
N ILE A 130 11.78 -12.27 16.04
CA ILE A 130 11.20 -12.62 17.34
C ILE A 130 12.30 -12.50 18.39
N VAL A 131 12.04 -11.70 19.43
CA VAL A 131 12.92 -11.56 20.60
C VAL A 131 12.58 -12.63 21.63
N THR A 132 11.28 -12.84 21.89
CA THR A 132 10.78 -13.92 22.77
C THR A 132 9.31 -14.23 22.48
N GLY A 133 8.84 -15.37 23.00
CA GLY A 133 7.48 -15.87 22.80
C GLY A 133 7.28 -16.52 21.44
N ALA A 134 6.04 -16.50 20.94
CA ALA A 134 5.66 -17.19 19.73
C ALA A 134 4.71 -16.36 18.86
N LEU A 135 4.84 -16.55 17.55
CA LEU A 135 3.92 -16.03 16.54
C LEU A 135 3.38 -17.21 15.72
N ARG A 136 2.12 -17.14 15.31
CA ARG A 136 1.59 -17.98 14.23
C ARG A 136 1.35 -17.12 13.01
N MET A 137 1.78 -17.58 11.85
CA MET A 137 1.78 -16.76 10.63
C MET A 137 1.13 -17.51 9.49
N ILE A 138 0.30 -16.81 8.72
CA ILE A 138 -0.15 -17.23 7.39
C ILE A 138 0.53 -16.27 6.42
N THR A 139 1.37 -16.80 5.54
CA THR A 139 2.18 -16.01 4.62
C THR A 139 1.31 -15.24 3.64
N GLY A 140 1.65 -13.98 3.41
CA GLY A 140 1.08 -13.17 2.34
C GLY A 140 1.70 -13.47 0.98
N TRP A 141 1.47 -12.58 0.00
CA TRP A 141 1.94 -12.80 -1.37
C TRP A 141 3.47 -12.81 -1.50
N ILE A 142 4.20 -12.08 -0.63
CA ILE A 142 5.67 -12.03 -0.63
C ILE A 142 6.24 -13.43 -0.42
N GLY A 143 5.62 -14.23 0.45
CA GLY A 143 6.05 -15.60 0.68
C GLY A 143 5.94 -16.51 -0.55
N HIS A 144 5.13 -16.13 -1.53
CA HIS A 144 5.01 -16.84 -2.81
C HIS A 144 5.92 -16.24 -3.89
N SER A 145 5.95 -14.91 -4.02
CA SER A 145 6.69 -14.21 -5.09
C SER A 145 8.18 -14.08 -4.82
N ASN A 146 8.59 -13.98 -3.55
CA ASN A 146 9.99 -13.87 -3.13
C ASN A 146 10.23 -14.66 -1.83
N ARG A 147 10.36 -15.99 -1.97
CA ARG A 147 10.60 -16.91 -0.84
C ARG A 147 11.86 -16.55 -0.03
N ASP A 148 12.92 -16.13 -0.71
CA ASP A 148 14.19 -15.75 -0.07
C ASP A 148 14.10 -14.42 0.68
N GLY A 149 13.20 -13.54 0.24
CA GLY A 149 12.84 -12.28 0.90
C GLY A 149 11.92 -12.45 2.10
N HIS A 150 11.33 -13.64 2.32
CA HIS A 150 10.47 -13.93 3.46
C HIS A 150 11.21 -14.69 4.57
N ARG A 151 11.60 -13.97 5.64
CA ARG A 151 12.40 -14.49 6.75
C ARG A 151 11.81 -14.17 8.11
N VAL A 152 11.88 -15.15 9.01
CA VAL A 152 11.58 -15.01 10.43
C VAL A 152 12.83 -15.39 11.22
N THR A 153 13.44 -14.44 11.91
CA THR A 153 14.63 -14.67 12.72
C THR A 153 14.25 -14.80 14.19
N THR A 154 14.84 -15.76 14.88
CA THR A 154 14.75 -15.95 16.33
C THR A 154 16.16 -15.91 16.92
N PRO A 155 16.34 -15.89 18.25
CA PRO A 155 17.68 -15.90 18.85
C PRO A 155 18.53 -17.13 18.46
N THR A 156 17.88 -18.22 18.04
CA THR A 156 18.54 -19.51 17.78
C THR A 156 18.56 -19.91 16.31
N ALA A 157 17.72 -19.32 15.46
CA ALA A 157 17.63 -19.70 14.06
C ALA A 157 17.04 -18.61 13.16
N THR A 158 17.27 -18.72 11.86
CA THR A 158 16.47 -18.03 10.84
C THR A 158 15.63 -19.04 10.08
N ILE A 159 14.34 -18.77 9.99
CA ILE A 159 13.32 -19.59 9.36
C ILE A 159 12.92 -18.89 8.06
N GLY A 160 13.07 -19.60 6.94
CA GLY A 160 12.56 -19.17 5.63
C GLY A 160 11.44 -20.09 5.16
N ILE A 161 10.82 -19.76 4.04
CA ILE A 161 9.83 -20.63 3.41
C ILE A 161 10.59 -21.76 2.70
N ARG A 162 10.41 -22.99 3.19
CA ARG A 162 10.90 -24.19 2.53
C ARG A 162 9.71 -25.02 2.08
N GLY A 163 9.81 -25.59 0.88
CA GLY A 163 8.86 -26.61 0.42
C GLY A 163 8.93 -27.83 1.33
N THR A 164 7.83 -28.56 1.42
CA THR A 164 7.84 -29.93 1.92
C THR A 164 7.85 -30.84 0.70
N ASP A 165 8.87 -31.67 0.57
CA ASP A 165 8.91 -32.74 -0.44
C ASP A 165 8.27 -33.99 0.16
N HIS A 166 7.43 -34.68 -0.61
CA HIS A 166 6.87 -36.01 -0.33
C HIS A 166 6.41 -36.67 -1.62
#